data_AF-A0A1M7GYN2-F1
#
_entry.id   AF-A0A1M7GYN2-F1
#
_cell.length_a   1.000
_cell.length_b   1.000
_cell.length_c   1.000
_cell.angle_alpha   90.00
_cell.angle_beta   90.00
_cell.angle_gamma   90.00
#
_symmetry.space_group_name_H-M   'P 1'
#
loop_
_entity.id
_entity.type
_entity.pdbx_description
1 polymer ?
#
loop_
_entity_poly.entity_id
_entity_poly.type
_entity_poly.pdbx_seq_one_letter_code
_entity_poly.pdbx_strand_id
1 'polypeptide(L)'
;MLDLDTLDSEFSRIVKSADGKTSVAPQLAKAYDDYAKGGVILGADLSAGGDKSLLESAFSVLDPSSGTPANMAARLCAYWQGLPKPGIPSHGGVAVVSVIPTFTAVQAAVLAVIMACVTTKEVEKPYKKLFGDIETVLKTAVCTVTETMPTTPPSPSPFPETLQ
;
A
#
# COMPACT_ATOMS: atom_id res chain seq x y z
N MET A 1 -3.18 3.82 -11.21
CA MET A 1 -3.72 2.80 -10.27
C MET A 1 -2.70 1.69 -10.21
N LEU A 2 -2.46 1.12 -9.03
CA LEU A 2 -1.46 0.07 -8.84
C LEU A 2 -1.75 -1.13 -9.77
N ASP A 3 -0.72 -1.70 -10.39
CA ASP A 3 -0.87 -2.80 -11.35
C ASP A 3 -1.08 -4.15 -10.65
N LEU A 4 -2.35 -4.40 -10.29
CA LEU A 4 -2.78 -5.63 -9.64
C LEU A 4 -2.67 -6.86 -10.54
N ASP A 5 -2.69 -6.71 -11.87
CA ASP A 5 -2.53 -7.86 -12.78
C ASP A 5 -1.07 -8.35 -12.79
N THR A 6 -0.11 -7.43 -12.74
CA THR A 6 1.32 -7.79 -12.56
C THR A 6 1.54 -8.45 -11.20
N LEU A 7 0.98 -7.90 -10.12
CA LEU A 7 1.11 -8.48 -8.78
C LEU A 7 0.52 -9.90 -8.72
N ASP A 8 -0.70 -10.10 -9.26
CA ASP A 8 -1.35 -11.41 -9.31
C ASP A 8 -0.56 -12.44 -10.12
N SER A 9 -0.01 -12.01 -11.26
CA SER A 9 0.83 -12.85 -12.11
C SER A 9 2.11 -13.29 -11.39
N GLU A 10 2.78 -12.37 -10.71
CA GLU A 10 4.01 -12.67 -9.96
C GLU A 10 3.74 -13.56 -8.74
N PHE A 11 2.69 -13.26 -7.95
CA PHE A 11 2.30 -14.10 -6.82
C PHE A 11 1.93 -15.52 -7.29
N SER A 12 1.15 -15.63 -8.36
CA SER A 12 0.79 -16.91 -8.96
C SER A 12 2.02 -17.69 -9.45
N ARG A 13 2.98 -17.01 -10.10
CA ARG A 13 4.23 -17.62 -10.56
C ARG A 13 5.06 -18.15 -9.39
N ILE A 14 5.24 -17.34 -8.35
CA ILE A 14 6.01 -17.70 -7.16
C ILE A 14 5.39 -18.91 -6.46
N VAL A 15 4.08 -18.87 -6.19
CA VAL A 15 3.38 -19.97 -5.49
C VAL A 15 3.36 -21.25 -6.33
N LYS A 16 3.17 -21.17 -7.66
CA LYS A 16 3.27 -22.34 -8.55
C LYS A 16 4.67 -22.95 -8.59
N SER A 17 5.70 -22.15 -8.35
CA SER A 17 7.09 -22.62 -8.31
C SER A 17 7.53 -23.15 -6.93
N ALA A 18 6.67 -23.09 -5.92
CA ALA A 18 6.99 -23.54 -4.57
C ALA A 18 7.23 -25.06 -4.54
N ASP A 19 8.35 -25.48 -3.96
CA ASP A 19 8.73 -26.88 -3.78
C ASP A 19 8.20 -27.50 -2.47
N GLY A 20 7.52 -26.68 -1.65
CA GLY A 20 7.02 -27.05 -0.32
C GLY A 20 8.09 -27.20 0.76
N LYS A 21 9.37 -26.94 0.45
CA LYS A 21 10.52 -27.06 1.37
C LYS A 21 11.18 -25.72 1.66
N THR A 22 11.17 -24.83 0.68
CA THR A 22 11.72 -23.48 0.78
C THR A 22 10.59 -22.48 0.99
N SER A 23 10.75 -21.59 1.96
CA SER A 23 9.79 -20.50 2.15
C SER A 23 9.80 -19.56 0.94
N VAL A 24 8.62 -19.35 0.34
CA VAL A 24 8.44 -18.36 -0.73
C VAL A 24 8.17 -16.95 -0.19
N ALA A 25 8.06 -16.76 1.12
CA ALA A 25 7.72 -15.48 1.73
C ALA A 25 8.66 -14.33 1.33
N PRO A 26 10.00 -14.50 1.22
CA PRO A 26 10.89 -13.44 0.73
C PRO A 26 10.60 -12.99 -0.70
N GLN A 27 10.21 -13.93 -1.57
CA GLN A 27 9.89 -13.63 -2.96
C GLN A 27 8.55 -12.89 -3.07
N LEU A 28 7.55 -13.32 -2.30
CA LEU A 28 6.25 -12.65 -2.20
C LEU A 28 6.40 -11.24 -1.62
N ALA A 29 7.21 -11.08 -0.57
CA ALA A 29 7.52 -9.79 0.03
C ALA A 29 8.16 -8.84 -0.96
N LYS A 30 9.14 -9.32 -1.74
CA LYS A 30 9.76 -8.53 -2.80
C LYS A 30 8.75 -8.10 -3.87
N ALA A 31 7.93 -9.03 -4.36
CA ALA A 31 6.93 -8.72 -5.39
C ALA A 31 5.91 -7.68 -4.90
N TYR A 32 5.47 -7.78 -3.64
CA TYR A 32 4.55 -6.81 -3.05
C TYR A 32 5.21 -5.44 -2.82
N ASP A 33 6.48 -5.41 -2.38
CA ASP A 33 7.24 -4.17 -2.20
C ASP A 33 7.46 -3.44 -3.53
N ASP A 34 7.78 -4.17 -4.59
CA ASP A 34 7.94 -3.59 -5.93
C ASP A 34 6.61 -3.05 -6.48
N TYR A 35 5.50 -3.74 -6.21
CA TYR A 35 4.16 -3.23 -6.48
C TYR A 35 3.88 -1.93 -5.70
N ALA A 36 4.18 -1.89 -4.40
CA ALA A 36 3.89 -0.75 -3.55
C ALA A 36 4.69 0.51 -3.93
N LYS A 37 5.94 0.35 -4.42
CA LYS A 37 6.76 1.45 -4.96
C LYS A 37 6.12 2.18 -6.14
N GLY A 38 5.26 1.48 -6.90
CA GLY A 38 4.49 2.07 -8.00
C GLY A 38 3.24 2.83 -7.57
N GLY A 39 2.95 2.90 -6.26
CA GLY A 39 1.77 3.55 -5.72
C GLY A 39 1.87 5.08 -5.65
N VAL A 40 0.76 5.70 -5.27
CA VAL A 40 0.69 7.15 -5.01
C VAL A 40 -0.08 7.38 -3.72
N ILE A 41 0.53 8.11 -2.77
CA ILE A 41 -0.11 8.54 -1.52
C ILE A 41 0.19 10.03 -1.34
N LEU A 42 -0.75 10.91 -1.72
CA LEU A 42 -0.75 12.37 -1.45
C LEU A 42 0.64 13.04 -1.33
N GLY A 43 1.42 13.04 -2.42
CA GLY A 43 2.73 13.70 -2.47
C GLY A 43 3.88 12.96 -1.75
N ALA A 44 3.62 11.77 -1.20
CA ALA A 44 4.66 10.91 -0.65
C ALA A 44 5.54 10.32 -1.75
N ASP A 45 6.83 10.20 -1.44
CA ASP A 45 7.75 9.35 -2.18
C ASP A 45 7.66 7.92 -1.64
N LEU A 46 7.37 6.97 -2.54
CA LEU A 46 7.29 5.53 -2.24
C LEU A 46 8.43 4.73 -2.89
N SER A 47 9.31 5.37 -3.67
CA SER A 47 10.28 4.71 -4.55
C SER A 47 11.31 3.85 -3.81
N ALA A 48 11.63 4.22 -2.57
CA ALA A 48 12.53 3.47 -1.69
C ALA A 48 11.96 2.13 -1.21
N GLY A 49 10.64 1.93 -1.31
CA GLY A 49 9.96 0.79 -0.71
C GLY A 49 9.83 0.90 0.81
N GLY A 50 9.27 -0.13 1.41
CA GLY A 50 9.00 -0.19 2.84
C GLY A 50 9.85 -1.24 3.56
N ASP A 51 9.49 -1.51 4.82
CA ASP A 51 10.12 -2.58 5.60
C ASP A 51 9.65 -3.95 5.11
N LYS A 52 10.46 -4.57 4.25
CA LYS A 52 10.19 -5.90 3.70
C LYS A 52 10.10 -6.99 4.76
N SER A 53 10.72 -6.82 5.93
CA SER A 53 10.61 -7.83 7.00
C SER A 53 9.18 -7.96 7.53
N LEU A 54 8.39 -6.87 7.49
CA LEU A 54 6.96 -6.91 7.79
C LEU A 54 6.20 -7.74 6.76
N LEU A 55 6.49 -7.56 5.47
CA LEU A 55 5.87 -8.32 4.39
C LEU A 55 6.26 -9.81 4.45
N GLU A 56 7.54 -10.11 4.69
CA GLU A 56 8.02 -11.48 4.88
C GLU A 56 7.30 -12.14 6.05
N SER A 57 7.15 -11.43 7.16
CA SER A 57 6.38 -11.90 8.32
C SER A 57 4.89 -12.07 7.99
N ALA A 58 4.30 -11.22 7.14
CA ALA A 58 2.91 -11.32 6.69
C ALA A 58 2.66 -12.56 5.81
N PHE A 59 3.63 -12.91 4.97
CA PHE A 59 3.53 -14.01 3.99
C PHE A 59 4.16 -15.32 4.46
N SER A 60 4.81 -15.32 5.63
CA SER A 60 5.31 -16.54 6.25
C SER A 60 4.13 -17.33 6.81
N VAL A 61 3.94 -18.56 6.30
CA VAL A 61 3.01 -19.52 6.89
C VAL A 61 3.67 -20.06 8.16
N LEU A 62 3.42 -19.42 9.30
CA LEU A 62 3.95 -19.86 10.59
C LEU A 62 3.14 -21.02 11.17
N ASP A 63 1.83 -21.07 10.90
CA ASP A 63 0.88 -22.14 11.25
C ASP A 63 -0.50 -21.75 10.67
N PRO A 64 -1.25 -22.60 9.93
CA PRO A 64 -2.61 -22.29 9.47
C PRO A 64 -3.65 -22.10 10.60
N SER A 65 -3.23 -22.16 11.86
CA SER A 65 -4.05 -21.84 13.03
C SER A 65 -4.58 -20.40 13.04
N SER A 66 -5.50 -20.13 13.97
CA SER A 66 -6.35 -18.92 14.08
C SER A 66 -5.62 -17.57 14.24
N GLY A 67 -4.28 -17.51 14.14
CA GLY A 67 -3.48 -16.29 14.25
C GLY A 67 -2.94 -15.74 12.92
N THR A 68 -2.90 -16.54 11.85
CA THR A 68 -2.24 -16.15 10.59
C THR A 68 -2.93 -14.98 9.86
N PRO A 69 -4.26 -14.95 9.68
CA PRO A 69 -4.94 -13.80 9.07
C PRO A 69 -4.75 -12.50 9.85
N ALA A 70 -4.78 -12.58 11.19
CA ALA A 70 -4.57 -11.41 12.06
C ALA A 70 -3.14 -10.87 11.95
N ASN A 71 -2.13 -11.75 11.91
CA ASN A 71 -0.75 -11.35 11.69
C ASN A 71 -0.58 -10.71 10.31
N MET A 72 -1.12 -11.30 9.25
CA MET A 72 -1.06 -10.74 7.90
C MET A 72 -1.69 -9.33 7.84
N ALA A 73 -2.88 -9.15 8.42
CA ALA A 73 -3.54 -7.84 8.48
C ALA A 73 -2.69 -6.80 9.23
N ALA A 74 -2.16 -7.16 10.40
CA ALA A 74 -1.34 -6.27 11.22
C ALA A 74 -0.06 -5.84 10.49
N ARG A 75 0.64 -6.81 9.87
CA ARG A 75 1.90 -6.56 9.17
C ARG A 75 1.73 -5.77 7.89
N LEU A 76 0.67 -6.02 7.12
CA LEU A 76 0.35 -5.21 5.94
C LEU A 76 0.00 -3.77 6.31
N CYS A 77 -0.82 -3.57 7.35
CA CYS A 77 -1.14 -2.22 7.81
C CYS A 77 0.11 -1.49 8.33
N ALA A 78 0.97 -2.17 9.09
CA ALA A 78 2.24 -1.61 9.56
C ALA A 78 3.21 -1.28 8.41
N TYR A 79 3.27 -2.13 7.37
CA TYR A 79 4.07 -1.87 6.17
C TYR A 79 3.61 -0.57 5.48
N TRP A 80 2.32 -0.47 5.18
CA TRP A 80 1.76 0.73 4.55
C TRP A 80 1.84 1.97 5.46
N GLN A 81 1.79 1.79 6.79
CA GLN A 81 1.96 2.87 7.75
C GLN A 81 3.35 3.51 7.69
N GLY A 82 4.40 2.69 7.48
CA GLY A 82 5.79 3.13 7.42
C GLY A 82 6.32 3.47 6.02
N LEU A 83 5.56 3.12 4.98
CA LEU A 83 5.96 3.26 3.58
C LEU A 83 6.11 4.73 3.15
N PRO A 84 5.13 5.64 3.37
CA PRO A 84 5.24 7.02 2.90
C PRO A 84 6.48 7.74 3.44
N LYS A 85 7.27 8.31 2.54
CA LYS A 85 8.34 9.26 2.86
C LYS A 85 7.98 10.66 2.34
N PRO A 86 8.55 11.74 2.92
CA PRO A 86 8.37 13.07 2.36
C PRO A 86 8.77 13.10 0.88
N GLY A 87 7.88 13.61 0.03
CA GLY A 87 8.09 13.70 -1.41
C GLY A 87 7.76 15.09 -1.96
N ILE A 88 7.02 15.15 -3.06
CA ILE A 88 6.69 16.39 -3.76
C ILE A 88 5.33 16.93 -3.26
N PRO A 89 5.25 18.23 -2.91
CA PRO A 89 4.01 18.82 -2.40
C PRO A 89 2.89 18.74 -3.43
N SER A 90 1.69 18.40 -2.97
CA SER A 90 0.50 18.25 -3.81
C SER A 90 -0.46 19.44 -3.71
N HIS A 91 -0.24 20.35 -2.74
CA HIS A 91 -1.21 21.41 -2.38
C HIS A 91 -0.64 22.83 -2.50
N GLY A 92 0.39 23.01 -3.35
CA GLY A 92 1.02 24.32 -3.57
C GLY A 92 2.06 24.70 -2.51
N GLY A 93 2.41 23.78 -1.61
CA GLY A 93 3.59 23.91 -0.76
C GLY A 93 4.89 23.90 -1.57
N VAL A 94 5.99 24.31 -0.92
CA VAL A 94 7.34 24.25 -1.50
C VAL A 94 8.08 22.96 -1.14
N ALA A 95 7.65 22.26 -0.09
CA ALA A 95 8.20 20.97 0.32
C ALA A 95 7.19 20.19 1.17
N VAL A 96 7.16 18.85 1.02
CA VAL A 96 6.48 17.96 1.97
C VAL A 96 7.42 17.73 3.16
N VAL A 97 6.91 17.90 4.37
CA VAL A 97 7.64 17.65 5.62
C VAL A 97 7.31 16.25 6.13
N SER A 98 6.04 15.85 6.07
CA SER A 98 5.61 14.52 6.50
C SER A 98 4.32 14.08 5.81
N VAL A 99 4.18 12.76 5.65
CA VAL A 99 2.94 12.08 5.25
C VAL A 99 2.69 10.98 6.26
N ILE A 100 1.62 11.10 7.03
CA ILE A 100 1.27 10.20 8.14
C ILE A 100 -0.10 9.59 7.84
N PRO A 101 -0.15 8.38 7.26
CA PRO A 101 -1.40 7.66 7.09
C PRO A 101 -1.90 7.09 8.43
N THR A 102 -3.12 6.56 8.46
CA THR A 102 -3.72 5.90 9.64
C THR A 102 -4.08 4.45 9.34
N PHE A 103 -3.24 3.74 8.59
CA PHE A 103 -3.54 2.39 8.12
C PHE A 103 -3.73 1.38 9.26
N THR A 104 -3.11 1.60 10.42
CA THR A 104 -3.35 0.76 11.62
C THR A 104 -4.79 0.87 12.14
N ALA A 105 -5.48 2.00 11.92
CA ALA A 105 -6.87 2.17 12.32
C ALA A 105 -7.86 1.36 11.46
N VAL A 106 -7.48 1.01 10.23
CA VAL A 106 -8.31 0.17 9.33
C VAL A 106 -7.95 -1.32 9.39
N GLN A 107 -7.05 -1.72 10.30
CA GLN A 107 -6.56 -3.10 10.41
C GLN A 107 -7.69 -4.12 10.61
N ALA A 108 -8.72 -3.80 11.40
CA ALA A 108 -9.86 -4.70 11.62
C ALA A 108 -10.65 -4.96 10.32
N ALA A 109 -10.79 -3.95 9.46
CA ALA A 109 -11.44 -4.09 8.17
C ALA A 109 -10.57 -4.89 7.17
N VAL A 110 -9.25 -4.69 7.19
CA VAL A 110 -8.30 -5.50 6.40
C VAL A 110 -8.35 -6.97 6.83
N LEU A 111 -8.42 -7.24 8.13
CA LEU A 111 -8.60 -8.60 8.66
C LEU A 111 -9.89 -9.24 8.14
N ALA A 112 -11.01 -8.51 8.16
CA ALA A 112 -12.28 -9.01 7.65
C ALA A 112 -12.20 -9.39 6.17
N VAL A 113 -11.50 -8.60 5.34
CA VAL A 113 -11.25 -8.93 3.93
C VAL A 113 -10.43 -10.21 3.78
N ILE A 114 -9.31 -10.32 4.51
CA ILE A 114 -8.44 -11.51 4.46
C ILE A 114 -9.24 -12.76 4.87
N MET A 115 -10.00 -12.69 5.96
CA MET A 115 -10.85 -13.79 6.41
C MET A 115 -11.94 -14.16 5.39
N ALA A 116 -12.53 -13.17 4.72
CA ALA A 116 -13.53 -13.41 3.68
C ALA A 116 -12.94 -14.02 2.40
N CYS A 117 -11.65 -13.86 2.13
CA CYS A 117 -10.95 -14.53 1.04
C CYS A 117 -10.60 -15.99 1.35
N VAL A 118 -10.53 -16.37 2.63
CA VAL A 118 -10.35 -17.78 3.04
C VAL A 118 -11.69 -18.50 2.92
N THR A 119 -12.00 -18.97 1.70
CA THR A 119 -13.21 -19.75 1.42
C THR A 119 -12.87 -21.06 0.73
N THR A 120 -13.82 -22.01 0.73
CA THR A 120 -13.71 -23.26 -0.03
C THR A 120 -14.08 -23.13 -1.50
N LYS A 121 -14.40 -21.93 -1.98
CA LYS A 121 -14.78 -21.68 -3.37
C LYS A 121 -13.58 -21.20 -4.17
N GLU A 122 -13.45 -21.72 -5.38
CA GLU A 122 -12.43 -21.28 -6.33
C GLU A 122 -12.77 -19.87 -6.84
N VAL A 123 -11.75 -19.01 -6.89
CA VAL A 123 -11.84 -17.62 -7.31
C VAL A 123 -10.84 -17.42 -8.45
N GLU A 124 -11.30 -16.89 -9.58
CA GLU A 124 -10.42 -16.49 -10.69
C GLU A 124 -9.54 -15.31 -10.26
N LYS A 125 -8.22 -15.39 -10.51
CA LYS A 125 -7.21 -14.40 -10.10
C LYS A 125 -7.32 -14.04 -8.59
N PRO A 126 -7.07 -15.01 -7.69
CA PRO A 126 -7.36 -14.85 -6.27
C PRO A 126 -6.54 -13.76 -5.60
N TYR A 127 -5.29 -13.52 -6.02
CA TYR A 127 -4.44 -12.49 -5.44
C TYR A 127 -4.86 -11.10 -5.89
N LYS A 128 -5.24 -10.94 -7.17
CA LYS A 128 -5.85 -9.69 -7.67
C LYS A 128 -7.07 -9.31 -6.85
N LYS A 129 -7.96 -10.27 -6.59
CA LYS A 129 -9.17 -10.03 -5.78
C LYS A 129 -8.80 -9.65 -4.35
N LEU A 130 -7.98 -10.45 -3.68
CA LEU A 130 -7.56 -10.19 -2.30
C LEU A 130 -6.93 -8.80 -2.13
N PHE A 131 -5.92 -8.48 -2.94
CA PHE A 131 -5.21 -7.22 -2.81
C PHE A 131 -6.02 -6.02 -3.30
N GLY A 132 -6.91 -6.18 -4.27
CA GLY A 132 -7.86 -5.13 -4.65
C GLY A 132 -8.86 -4.79 -3.55
N ASP A 133 -9.38 -5.80 -2.84
CA ASP A 133 -10.28 -5.59 -1.70
C ASP A 133 -9.53 -4.94 -0.52
N ILE A 134 -8.27 -5.35 -0.25
CA ILE A 134 -7.41 -4.69 0.75
C ILE A 134 -7.12 -3.23 0.36
N GLU A 135 -6.76 -2.96 -0.90
CA GLU A 135 -6.49 -1.60 -1.39
C GLU A 135 -7.72 -0.69 -1.23
N THR A 136 -8.92 -1.24 -1.46
CA THR A 136 -10.19 -0.52 -1.25
C THR A 136 -10.36 -0.11 0.21
N VAL A 137 -10.05 -0.98 1.16
CA VAL A 137 -10.07 -0.65 2.59
C VAL A 137 -9.00 0.38 2.94
N LEU A 138 -7.76 0.20 2.47
CA LEU A 138 -6.66 1.12 2.76
C LEU A 138 -6.97 2.54 2.27
N LYS A 139 -7.65 2.70 1.11
CA LYS A 139 -8.09 4.01 0.60
C LYS A 139 -9.06 4.76 1.51
N THR A 140 -9.68 4.10 2.48
CA THR A 140 -10.55 4.74 3.48
C THR A 140 -9.76 5.33 4.66
N ALA A 141 -8.47 5.00 4.80
CA ALA A 141 -7.63 5.53 5.87
C ALA A 141 -7.38 7.02 5.67
N VAL A 142 -7.42 7.77 6.77
CA VAL A 142 -7.07 9.20 6.77
C VAL A 142 -5.56 9.34 6.62
N CYS A 143 -5.13 10.28 5.77
CA CYS A 143 -3.74 10.67 5.63
C CYS A 143 -3.55 12.13 6.03
N THR A 144 -2.65 12.39 6.97
CA THR A 144 -2.25 13.74 7.33
C THR A 144 -0.98 14.09 6.57
N VAL A 145 -1.02 15.18 5.81
CA VAL A 145 0.14 15.71 5.08
C VAL A 145 0.53 17.05 5.70
N THR A 146 1.82 17.20 6.02
CA THR A 146 2.39 18.48 6.43
C THR A 146 3.24 19.02 5.29
N GLU A 147 2.92 20.20 4.77
CA GLU A 147 3.70 20.90 3.76
C GLU A 147 4.19 22.25 4.30
N THR A 148 5.37 22.67 3.85
CA THR A 148 5.84 24.04 4.05
C THR A 148 5.18 24.93 2.99
N MET A 149 4.45 25.95 3.42
CA MET A 149 3.83 26.92 2.50
C MET A 149 4.85 27.94 1.99
N PRO A 150 4.66 28.49 0.78
CA PRO A 150 5.46 29.62 0.31
C PRO A 150 5.35 30.79 1.30
N THR A 151 6.49 31.33 1.73
CA THR A 151 6.54 32.53 2.60
C THR A 151 6.37 33.83 1.81
N THR A 152 6.48 33.76 0.47
CA THR A 152 6.24 34.86 -0.46
C THR A 152 5.01 34.52 -1.31
N PRO A 153 3.94 35.34 -1.29
CA PRO A 153 2.81 35.15 -2.19
C PRO A 153 3.29 35.13 -3.65
N PRO A 154 2.73 34.26 -4.52
CA PRO A 154 3.04 34.32 -5.94
C PRO A 154 2.68 35.71 -6.48
N SER A 155 3.54 36.28 -7.33
CA SER A 155 3.26 37.58 -7.95
C SER A 155 1.89 37.54 -8.64
N PRO A 156 0.99 38.50 -8.38
CA PRO A 156 -0.28 38.55 -9.06
C PRO A 156 -0.03 38.66 -10.56
N SER A 157 -0.61 37.73 -11.32
CA SER A 157 -0.62 37.81 -12.77
C SER A 157 -1.75 38.76 -13.19
N PRO A 158 -1.50 39.73 -14.10
CA PRO A 158 -2.55 40.59 -14.59
C PRO A 158 -3.63 39.73 -15.26
N PHE A 159 -4.86 39.84 -14.78
CA PHE A 159 -6.03 39.31 -15.48
C PHE A 159 -6.48 40.38 -16.48
N PRO A 160 -6.45 40.12 -17.80
CA PRO A 160 -6.95 41.08 -18.77
C PRO A 160 -8.48 41.14 -18.66
N GLU A 161 -8.98 42.08 -17.85
CA GLU A 161 -10.37 42.51 -17.90
C GLU A 161 -10.55 43.40 -19.12
N THR A 162 -11.16 42.86 -20.18
CA THR A 162 -11.78 43.69 -21.22
C THR A 162 -13.10 44.20 -20.68
N LEU A 163 -13.20 45.51 -20.44
CA LEU A 163 -14.49 46.19 -20.25
C LEU A 163 -15.35 45.96 -21.52
N GLN A 164 -16.53 45.36 -21.34
CA GLN A 164 -17.57 45.28 -22.38
C GLN A 164 -18.32 46.60 -22.49
#